data_AF-A0A6I2GZF1-F1
#
_entry.id   AF-A0A6I2GZF1-F1
#
_cell.length_a   1.000
_cell.length_b   1.000
_cell.length_c   1.000
_cell.angle_alpha   90.00
_cell.angle_beta   90.00
_cell.angle_gamma   90.00
#
_symmetry.space_group_name_H-M   'P 1'
#
loop_
_entity.id
_entity.type
_entity.pdbx_description
1 polymer ?
#
loop_
_entity_poly.entity_id
_entity_poly.type
_entity_poly.pdbx_seq_one_letter_code
_entity_poly.pdbx_strand_id
1 'polypeptide(L)'
;MGDAEREAALRLALDRLALAQHFAHGPGDERRFPEPALTPHDALRARLGPLFPGLGLYDAVLESTEHLGEPELGIGDALDDLIDIARELEGVLLRWESTSEADALWHLRFGFDSHWGKHLRSLQLYLHRRAR
;
A
#
# COMPACT_ATOMS: atom_id res chain seq x y z
N MET A 1 6.53 21.30 -6.34
CA MET A 1 7.21 20.27 -5.55
C MET A 1 8.12 19.50 -6.49
N GLY A 2 9.44 19.53 -6.23
CA GLY A 2 10.41 18.75 -7.01
C GLY A 2 10.31 17.25 -6.71
N ASP A 3 10.91 16.41 -7.54
CA ASP A 3 10.82 14.94 -7.41
C ASP A 3 11.31 14.43 -6.06
N ALA A 4 12.46 14.93 -5.58
CA ALA A 4 13.01 14.54 -4.29
C ALA A 4 12.11 14.95 -3.11
N GLU A 5 11.50 16.12 -3.18
CA GLU A 5 10.56 16.62 -2.17
C GLU A 5 9.28 15.76 -2.16
N ARG A 6 8.83 15.31 -3.33
CA ARG A 6 7.68 14.41 -3.46
C ARG A 6 7.96 13.01 -2.93
N GLU A 7 9.12 12.43 -3.24
CA GLU A 7 9.52 11.14 -2.67
C GLU A 7 9.66 11.24 -1.14
N ALA A 8 10.19 12.35 -0.60
CA ALA A 8 10.27 12.57 0.84
C ALA A 8 8.87 12.65 1.48
N ALA A 9 7.93 13.35 0.84
CA ALA A 9 6.54 13.41 1.28
C ALA A 9 5.87 12.02 1.23
N LEU A 10 6.15 11.22 0.20
CA LEU A 10 5.68 9.84 0.10
C LEU A 10 6.20 8.97 1.24
N ARG A 11 7.51 9.01 1.54
CA ARG A 11 8.10 8.27 2.68
C ARG A 11 7.38 8.60 3.98
N LEU A 12 7.20 9.90 4.27
CA LEU A 12 6.49 10.34 5.47
C LEU A 12 5.03 9.88 5.51
N ALA A 13 4.35 9.88 4.36
CA ALA A 13 2.96 9.40 4.27
C ALA A 13 2.87 7.89 4.55
N LEU A 14 3.79 7.09 3.99
CA LEU A 14 3.85 5.64 4.23
C LEU A 14 4.15 5.33 5.71
N ASP A 15 5.06 6.07 6.34
CA ASP A 15 5.37 5.89 7.77
C ASP A 15 4.16 6.19 8.66
N ARG A 16 3.44 7.29 8.36
CA ARG A 16 2.20 7.65 9.07
C ARG A 16 1.12 6.60 8.87
N LEU A 17 0.97 6.08 7.66
CA LEU A 17 -0.02 5.05 7.37
C LEU A 17 0.29 3.75 8.11
N ALA A 18 1.57 3.33 8.11
CA ALA A 18 2.01 2.16 8.84
C ALA A 18 1.76 2.30 10.34
N LEU A 19 2.00 3.49 10.90
CA LEU A 19 1.70 3.78 12.30
C LEU A 19 0.19 3.77 12.57
N ALA A 20 -0.62 4.40 11.71
CA ALA A 20 -2.06 4.51 11.87
C ALA A 20 -2.75 3.15 11.86
N GLN A 21 -2.28 2.20 11.03
CA GLN A 21 -2.83 0.84 10.97
C GLN A 21 -2.81 0.13 12.33
N HIS A 22 -1.77 0.36 13.15
CA HIS A 22 -1.67 -0.25 14.48
C HIS A 22 -2.72 0.25 15.48
N PHE A 23 -3.45 1.32 15.14
CA PHE A 23 -4.54 1.87 15.95
C PHE A 23 -5.91 1.64 15.32
N ALA A 24 -5.98 0.98 14.17
CA ALA A 24 -7.21 0.78 13.40
C ALA A 24 -8.11 -0.33 13.97
N HIS A 25 -8.47 -0.25 15.25
CA HIS A 25 -9.32 -1.24 15.92
C HIS A 25 -10.76 -0.76 16.02
N GLY A 26 -11.70 -1.69 15.82
CA GLY A 26 -13.12 -1.44 15.99
C GLY A 26 -13.86 -2.74 16.30
N PRO A 27 -15.10 -2.64 16.84
CA PRO A 27 -15.98 -3.80 16.91
C PRO A 27 -16.21 -4.34 15.48
N GLY A 28 -16.33 -5.66 15.33
CA GLY A 28 -16.69 -6.24 14.03
C GLY A 28 -18.11 -5.82 13.61
N ASP A 29 -18.37 -5.87 12.30
CA ASP A 29 -19.71 -5.67 11.73
C ASP A 29 -20.06 -6.88 10.86
N GLU A 30 -21.13 -7.59 11.23
CA GLU A 30 -21.54 -8.82 10.53
C GLU A 30 -22.48 -8.54 9.35
N ARG A 31 -22.85 -7.27 9.12
CA ARG A 31 -23.69 -6.90 7.97
C ARG A 31 -22.92 -7.11 6.68
N ARG A 32 -23.64 -7.53 5.64
CA ARG A 32 -23.09 -7.68 4.30
C ARG A 32 -23.26 -6.37 3.52
N PHE A 33 -22.16 -5.75 3.16
CA PHE A 33 -22.14 -4.55 2.32
C PHE A 33 -21.78 -4.90 0.86
N PRO A 34 -22.21 -4.08 -0.11
CA PRO A 34 -21.73 -4.22 -1.49
C PRO A 34 -20.24 -3.90 -1.60
N GLU A 35 -19.56 -4.49 -2.58
CA GLU A 35 -18.18 -4.12 -2.88
C GLU A 35 -18.11 -2.71 -3.50
N PRO A 36 -17.16 -1.86 -3.06
CA PRO A 36 -16.99 -0.53 -3.63
C PRO A 36 -16.48 -0.62 -5.08
N ALA A 37 -16.96 0.29 -5.93
CA ALA A 37 -16.45 0.46 -7.29
C ALA A 37 -15.14 1.25 -7.25
N LEU A 38 -14.01 0.54 -7.21
CA LEU A 38 -12.67 1.13 -7.13
C LEU A 38 -12.23 1.72 -8.47
N THR A 39 -11.35 2.73 -8.42
CA THR A 39 -10.66 3.24 -9.60
C THR A 39 -9.88 2.09 -10.26
N PRO A 40 -9.97 1.92 -11.59
CA PRO A 40 -9.18 0.92 -12.30
C PRO A 40 -7.68 1.15 -12.13
N HIS A 41 -6.91 0.06 -12.05
CA HIS A 41 -5.46 0.10 -11.86
C HIS A 41 -4.76 0.99 -12.91
N ASP A 42 -5.08 0.81 -14.19
CA ASP A 42 -4.51 1.62 -15.28
C ASP A 42 -4.79 3.12 -15.13
N ALA A 43 -5.96 3.49 -14.60
CA ALA A 43 -6.31 4.88 -14.35
C ALA A 43 -5.50 5.47 -13.19
N LEU A 44 -5.22 4.69 -12.14
CA LEU A 44 -4.30 5.08 -11.08
C LEU A 44 -2.86 5.18 -11.60
N ARG A 45 -2.41 4.23 -12.41
CA ARG A 45 -1.09 4.25 -13.04
C ARG A 45 -0.88 5.49 -13.89
N ALA A 46 -1.87 5.86 -14.71
CA ALA A 46 -1.82 7.07 -15.53
C ALA A 46 -1.77 8.37 -14.69
N ARG A 47 -2.39 8.37 -13.51
CA ARG A 47 -2.39 9.52 -12.58
C ARG A 47 -1.11 9.62 -11.76
N LEU A 48 -0.60 8.50 -11.27
CA LEU A 48 0.52 8.44 -10.32
C LEU A 48 1.88 8.37 -11.01
N GLY A 49 1.98 7.70 -12.16
CA GLY A 49 3.24 7.54 -12.91
C GLY A 49 3.95 8.87 -13.21
N PRO A 50 3.26 9.89 -13.77
CA PRO A 50 3.86 11.19 -14.04
C PRO A 50 4.30 11.96 -12.79
N LEU A 51 3.73 11.63 -11.62
CA LEU A 51 4.12 12.26 -10.35
C LEU A 51 5.39 11.63 -9.80
N PHE A 52 5.66 10.36 -10.10
CA PHE A 52 6.77 9.61 -9.54
C PHE A 52 7.60 8.93 -10.65
N PRO A 53 8.17 9.70 -11.60
CA PRO A 53 8.88 9.14 -12.77
C PRO A 53 10.15 8.35 -12.39
N GLY A 54 10.66 8.52 -11.18
CA GLY A 54 11.82 7.80 -10.67
C GLY A 54 11.52 6.42 -10.07
N LEU A 55 10.25 6.09 -9.79
CA LEU A 55 9.86 4.77 -9.30
C LEU A 55 9.94 3.74 -10.43
N GLY A 56 10.52 2.57 -10.12
CA GLY A 56 10.69 1.51 -11.09
C GLY A 56 10.92 0.16 -10.42
N LEU A 57 11.45 -0.77 -11.21
CA LEU A 57 11.64 -2.15 -10.78
C LEU A 57 12.74 -2.30 -9.72
N TYR A 58 12.61 -3.32 -8.86
CA TYR A 58 13.63 -3.69 -7.88
C TYR A 58 13.66 -5.20 -7.63
N ASP A 59 14.83 -5.71 -7.22
CA ASP A 59 14.96 -7.10 -6.79
C ASP A 59 14.25 -7.30 -5.45
N ALA A 60 13.30 -8.23 -5.42
CA ALA A 60 12.52 -8.59 -4.25
C ALA A 60 12.89 -10.01 -3.81
N VAL A 61 13.05 -10.22 -2.51
CA VAL A 61 13.16 -11.58 -1.94
C VAL A 61 11.74 -12.10 -1.73
N LEU A 62 11.41 -13.25 -2.33
CA LEU A 62 10.03 -13.77 -2.31
C LEU A 62 9.65 -14.40 -0.96
N GLU A 63 10.56 -15.13 -0.33
CA GLU A 63 10.41 -15.70 1.01
C GLU A 63 11.47 -15.13 1.96
N SER A 64 11.03 -14.49 3.05
CA SER A 64 11.92 -13.74 3.97
C SER A 64 11.77 -14.14 5.43
N THR A 65 10.83 -15.04 5.75
CA THR A 65 10.54 -15.45 7.12
C THR A 65 11.17 -16.79 7.46
N GLU A 66 11.27 -17.71 6.49
CA GLU A 66 11.96 -18.99 6.65
C GLU A 66 12.79 -19.35 5.41
N HIS A 67 14.05 -18.89 5.33
CA HIS A 67 15.05 -19.56 4.49
C HIS A 67 16.51 -19.31 4.91
N LEU A 68 17.16 -20.37 5.40
CA LEU A 68 18.57 -20.44 5.81
C LEU A 68 19.46 -20.96 4.65
N GLY A 69 19.18 -20.53 3.42
CA GLY A 69 19.82 -20.98 2.16
C GLY A 69 19.86 -19.86 1.10
N GLU A 70 19.99 -20.21 -0.19
CA GLU A 70 19.93 -19.21 -1.27
C GLU A 70 18.53 -18.61 -1.39
N PRO A 71 18.39 -17.27 -1.46
CA PRO A 71 17.09 -16.63 -1.53
C PRO A 71 16.46 -16.79 -2.92
N GLU A 72 15.14 -17.04 -2.95
CA GLU A 72 14.38 -16.92 -4.18
C GLU A 72 14.15 -15.43 -4.50
N LEU A 73 14.62 -15.01 -5.68
CA LEU A 73 14.51 -13.65 -6.17
C LEU A 73 13.32 -13.50 -7.11
N GLY A 74 12.58 -12.41 -6.95
CA GLY A 74 11.58 -11.92 -7.87
C GLY A 74 11.81 -10.45 -8.20
N ILE A 75 10.91 -9.89 -9.02
CA ILE A 75 10.94 -8.49 -9.42
C ILE A 75 9.73 -7.79 -8.80
N GLY A 76 9.97 -6.77 -8.00
CA GLY A 76 8.95 -5.83 -7.55
C GLY A 76 8.88 -4.59 -8.45
N ASP A 77 7.74 -3.90 -8.46
CA ASP A 77 7.53 -2.62 -9.14
C ASP A 77 7.06 -1.58 -8.11
N ALA A 78 7.89 -0.59 -7.83
CA ALA A 78 7.60 0.42 -6.81
C ALA A 78 6.41 1.32 -7.16
N LEU A 79 6.12 1.53 -8.45
CA LEU A 79 4.92 2.25 -8.87
C LEU A 79 3.67 1.38 -8.68
N ASP A 80 3.79 0.08 -8.95
CA ASP A 80 2.72 -0.90 -8.72
C ASP A 80 2.37 -1.00 -7.23
N ASP A 81 3.38 -1.11 -6.36
CA ASP A 81 3.20 -1.09 -4.91
C ASP A 81 2.42 0.15 -4.45
N LEU A 82 2.75 1.33 -4.99
CA LEU A 82 2.06 2.57 -4.67
C LEU A 82 0.59 2.57 -5.17
N ILE A 83 0.35 2.01 -6.36
CA ILE A 83 -1.00 1.91 -6.94
C ILE A 83 -1.87 0.98 -6.10
N ASP A 84 -1.35 -0.18 -5.70
CA ASP A 84 -2.09 -1.15 -4.89
C ASP A 84 -2.45 -0.58 -3.52
N ILE A 85 -1.49 0.09 -2.85
CA ILE A 85 -1.77 0.81 -1.59
C ILE A 85 -2.86 1.87 -1.81
N ALA A 86 -2.74 2.70 -2.85
CA ALA A 86 -3.71 3.76 -3.11
C ALA A 86 -5.12 3.21 -3.38
N ARG A 87 -5.22 2.11 -4.14
CA ARG A 87 -6.50 1.48 -4.49
C ARG A 87 -7.18 0.81 -3.30
N GLU A 88 -6.41 0.20 -2.41
CA GLU A 88 -6.91 -0.39 -1.17
C GLU A 88 -7.43 0.68 -0.21
N LEU A 89 -6.68 1.79 -0.05
CA LEU A 89 -7.13 2.92 0.76
C LEU A 89 -8.36 3.62 0.18
N GLU A 90 -8.50 3.71 -1.14
CA GLU A 90 -9.73 4.18 -1.78
C GLU A 90 -10.92 3.32 -1.36
N GLY A 91 -10.77 1.99 -1.35
CA GLY A 91 -11.80 1.07 -0.86
C GLY A 91 -12.17 1.31 0.60
N VAL A 92 -11.17 1.52 1.46
CA VAL A 92 -11.39 1.85 2.88
C VAL A 92 -12.16 3.17 3.04
N LEU A 93 -11.79 4.21 2.29
CA LEU A 93 -12.47 5.51 2.35
C LEU A 93 -13.92 5.42 1.87
N LEU A 94 -14.18 4.71 0.78
CA LEU A 94 -15.55 4.50 0.28
C LEU A 94 -16.42 3.75 1.30
N ARG A 95 -15.85 2.75 1.99
CA ARG A 95 -16.54 2.03 3.07
C ARG A 95 -16.82 2.94 4.25
N TRP A 96 -15.84 3.76 4.64
CA TRP A 96 -16.00 4.73 5.72
C TRP A 96 -17.19 5.67 5.48
N GLU A 97 -17.42 6.06 4.23
CA GLU A 97 -18.49 6.98 3.84
C GLU A 97 -19.85 6.29 3.65
N SER A 98 -19.88 5.02 3.23
CA SER A 98 -21.11 4.37 2.71
C SER A 98 -21.58 3.13 3.47
N THR A 99 -20.75 2.57 4.36
CA THR A 99 -21.07 1.35 5.12
C THR A 99 -21.11 1.62 6.62
N SER A 100 -20.04 1.32 7.33
CA SER A 100 -19.84 1.59 8.74
C SER A 100 -18.35 1.78 9.03
N GLU A 101 -18.04 2.50 10.11
CA GLU A 101 -16.67 2.63 10.61
C GLU A 101 -16.05 1.25 10.90
N ALA A 102 -16.83 0.33 11.47
CA ALA A 102 -16.40 -1.03 11.75
C ALA A 102 -16.00 -1.82 10.48
N ASP A 103 -16.79 -1.73 9.41
CA ASP A 103 -16.50 -2.36 8.11
C ASP A 103 -15.22 -1.77 7.49
N ALA A 104 -15.10 -0.44 7.48
CA ALA A 104 -13.93 0.23 6.95
C ALA A 104 -12.64 -0.13 7.71
N LEU A 105 -12.69 -0.13 9.06
CA LEU A 105 -11.55 -0.53 9.90
C LEU A 105 -11.18 -2.01 9.74
N TRP A 106 -12.19 -2.89 9.58
CA TRP A 106 -11.95 -4.30 9.29
C TRP A 106 -11.21 -4.46 7.96
N HIS A 107 -11.68 -3.81 6.89
CA HIS A 107 -11.04 -3.87 5.57
C HIS A 107 -9.64 -3.26 5.56
N LEU A 108 -9.42 -2.15 6.27
CA LEU A 108 -8.10 -1.55 6.42
C LEU A 108 -7.10 -2.55 7.03
N ARG A 109 -7.49 -3.22 8.12
CA ARG A 109 -6.66 -4.21 8.82
C ARG A 109 -6.46 -5.48 8.01
N PHE A 110 -7.55 -6.07 7.54
CA PHE A 110 -7.50 -7.30 6.77
C PHE A 110 -6.65 -7.13 5.51
N GLY A 111 -6.85 -6.03 4.78
CA GLY A 111 -6.02 -5.69 3.63
C GLY A 111 -4.54 -5.51 3.99
N PHE A 112 -4.22 -4.96 5.16
CA PHE A 112 -2.83 -4.80 5.60
C PHE A 112 -2.18 -6.16 5.81
N ASP A 113 -2.86 -7.02 6.58
CA ASP A 113 -2.33 -8.32 6.98
C ASP A 113 -2.21 -9.29 5.79
N SER A 114 -3.07 -9.14 4.78
CA SER A 114 -3.15 -10.06 3.64
C SER A 114 -2.54 -9.54 2.34
N HIS A 115 -2.39 -8.23 2.16
CA HIS A 115 -2.04 -7.64 0.85
C HIS A 115 -1.22 -6.35 0.95
N TRP A 116 -1.85 -5.18 1.13
CA TRP A 116 -1.19 -3.88 0.97
C TRP A 116 -0.10 -3.60 2.01
N GLY A 117 -0.10 -4.32 3.15
CA GLY A 117 0.99 -4.24 4.12
C GLY A 117 2.32 -4.72 3.53
N LYS A 118 2.31 -5.77 2.70
CA LYS A 118 3.51 -6.24 2.00
C LYS A 118 4.03 -5.18 1.03
N HIS A 119 3.16 -4.63 0.18
CA HIS A 119 3.51 -3.57 -0.76
C HIS A 119 4.06 -2.33 -0.05
N LEU A 120 3.44 -1.92 1.07
CA LEU A 120 3.92 -0.81 1.88
C LEU A 120 5.35 -1.04 2.39
N ARG A 121 5.64 -2.24 2.94
CA ARG A 121 6.97 -2.54 3.49
C ARG A 121 8.03 -2.64 2.40
N SER A 122 7.69 -3.24 1.27
CA SER A 122 8.60 -3.33 0.13
C SER A 122 8.91 -1.96 -0.46
N LEU A 123 7.89 -1.11 -0.66
CA LEU A 123 8.05 0.25 -1.14
C LEU A 123 8.87 1.13 -0.17
N GLN A 124 8.62 1.03 1.14
CA GLN A 124 9.42 1.71 2.16
C GLN A 124 10.90 1.31 2.08
N LEU A 125 11.19 0.01 1.95
CA LEU A 125 12.56 -0.48 1.83
C LEU A 125 13.23 0.01 0.54
N TYR A 126 12.53 -0.06 -0.58
CA TYR A 126 12.99 0.46 -1.87
C TYR A 126 13.33 1.95 -1.78
N LEU A 127 12.42 2.77 -1.25
CA LEU A 127 12.61 4.20 -1.08
C LEU A 127 13.74 4.53 -0.10
N HIS A 128 13.94 3.73 0.95
CA HIS A 128 15.05 3.89 1.89
C HIS A 128 16.40 3.60 1.24
N ARG A 129 16.50 2.54 0.42
CA ARG A 129 17.73 2.18 -0.31
C ARG A 129 18.12 3.23 -1.34
N ARG A 130 17.14 3.86 -2.00
CA ARG A 130 17.34 4.92 -3.00
C ARG A 130 17.71 6.29 -2.43
N ALA A 131 17.44 6.54 -1.16
CA ALA A 131 17.76 7.83 -0.52
C ALA A 131 19.26 7.98 -0.20
N ARG A 132 20.10 7.01 -0.62
CA ARG A 132 21.55 6.98 -0.41
C ARG A 132 22.31 7.48 -1.61
#